data_AF-A0A6J2CTX2-F1
#
_entry.id   AF-A0A6J2CTX2-F1
#
_cell.length_a   1.000
_cell.length_b   1.000
_cell.length_c   1.000
_cell.angle_alpha   90.00
_cell.angle_beta   90.00
_cell.angle_gamma   90.00
#
_symmetry.space_group_name_H-M   'P 1'
#
loop_
_entity.id
_entity.type
_entity.pdbx_description
1 polymer ?
#
loop_
_entity_poly.entity_id
_entity_poly.type
_entity_poly.pdbx_seq_one_letter_code
_entity_poly.pdbx_strand_id
1 'polypeptide(L)'
;MCCNNISCERDGAHNNCELEASNGLSTLLREFETVSNPSMAASLYTIKQKIDEKNLSSIKVIVPMHRKTLLKAFIDQLFTNVYSFEFEDLQVTLRGGPLKQSTEISMITAQEVEAIQNEIQTYLRSLPALKGELTIITSPLISDIFLHGFTTRTGGISYIPTLSSFNLFSSSKRRDPKVVVKENLRRLGNAAGFNVEKFYQIKTDHASDVWIMGRKEPESYDGITTDQRGVTIAALAADCIPIVFADPIRKACGVAHSGWRGTLLGIAMATVNAMITEYGCSLEDIIVVLGPSVGPCCFTLPGESAKGFHNLDPECVRLFDSPNPYVDIRKATRILLERGGILPQNIQDLNQDLNLCTSCHPDKFFSHVRDGLNFGTQIGFISIRE
;
A
#
# COMPACT_ATOMS: atom_id res chain seq x y z
N MET A 1 24.91 13.51 -3.23
CA MET A 1 24.38 12.44 -4.09
C MET A 1 24.14 13.04 -5.46
N CYS A 2 24.54 12.37 -6.54
CA CYS A 2 24.29 12.79 -7.92
C CYS A 2 23.22 11.89 -8.52
N CYS A 3 22.17 12.44 -9.13
CA CYS A 3 20.98 11.67 -9.50
C CYS A 3 20.59 11.93 -10.97
N ASN A 4 20.14 10.89 -11.69
CA ASN A 4 19.69 11.00 -13.08
C ASN A 4 18.55 10.01 -13.41
N ASN A 5 17.96 10.20 -14.59
CA ASN A 5 17.06 9.22 -15.21
C ASN A 5 17.89 8.23 -16.04
N ILE A 6 17.45 6.98 -16.09
CA ILE A 6 18.14 5.90 -16.84
C ILE A 6 18.19 6.19 -18.36
N SER A 7 17.41 7.16 -18.86
CA SER A 7 17.38 7.57 -20.26
C SER A 7 17.94 8.99 -20.48
N CYS A 8 19.26 9.14 -20.55
CA CYS A 8 19.91 10.23 -21.28
C CYS A 8 21.41 9.95 -21.42
N GLU A 9 21.83 9.45 -22.59
CA GLU A 9 23.20 9.62 -23.05
C GLU A 9 23.36 11.02 -23.67
N ARG A 10 24.44 11.71 -23.23
CA ARG A 10 25.26 12.75 -23.87
C ARG A 10 24.60 13.90 -24.65
N ASP A 11 24.95 15.15 -24.27
CA ASP A 11 25.54 16.09 -25.23
C ASP A 11 26.20 17.32 -24.56
N GLY A 12 27.14 17.92 -25.30
CA GLY A 12 28.28 18.72 -24.83
C GLY A 12 28.09 20.21 -24.48
N ALA A 13 29.12 20.71 -23.77
CA ALA A 13 29.78 22.04 -23.81
C ALA A 13 29.05 23.36 -23.43
N HIS A 14 29.45 23.99 -22.29
CA HIS A 14 30.28 25.23 -22.23
C HIS A 14 30.39 25.88 -20.82
N ASN A 15 31.66 26.10 -20.41
CA ASN A 15 32.33 27.14 -19.58
C ASN A 15 31.82 27.64 -18.20
N ASN A 16 32.49 27.11 -17.16
CA ASN A 16 33.26 27.68 -16.03
C ASN A 16 32.78 28.89 -15.17
N CYS A 17 32.62 28.61 -13.86
CA CYS A 17 33.14 29.43 -12.75
C CYS A 17 33.63 28.49 -11.62
N GLU A 18 34.85 28.72 -11.12
CA GLU A 18 35.70 27.75 -10.42
C GLU A 18 35.47 27.63 -8.90
N LEU A 19 35.42 26.39 -8.42
CA LEU A 19 35.85 25.97 -7.08
C LEU A 19 36.66 24.67 -7.29
N GLU A 20 37.99 24.77 -7.16
CA GLU A 20 38.90 23.65 -7.38
C GLU A 20 38.80 22.62 -6.24
N ALA A 21 37.88 21.67 -6.39
CA ALA A 21 38.03 20.35 -5.80
C ALA A 21 38.79 19.49 -6.82
N SER A 22 40.00 19.08 -6.46
CA SER A 22 40.81 18.13 -7.23
C SER A 22 40.12 16.76 -7.24
N ASN A 23 39.19 16.57 -8.18
CA ASN A 23 38.66 15.31 -8.71
C ASN A 23 37.37 15.61 -9.46
N GLY A 24 37.40 15.73 -10.80
CA GLY A 24 36.31 15.48 -11.76
C GLY A 24 34.87 16.00 -11.54
N LEU A 25 34.56 16.65 -10.43
CA LEU A 25 33.22 17.09 -10.03
C LEU A 25 32.81 18.35 -10.76
N SER A 26 33.77 19.19 -11.17
CA SER A 26 33.50 20.47 -11.83
C SER A 26 32.82 20.32 -13.20
N THR A 27 33.00 19.17 -13.87
CA THR A 27 32.44 18.91 -15.21
C THR A 27 31.03 18.30 -15.22
N LEU A 28 30.45 17.94 -14.07
CA LEU A 28 29.25 17.07 -13.99
C LEU A 28 27.97 17.76 -13.49
N LEU A 29 28.01 19.01 -13.02
CA LEU A 29 26.93 19.54 -12.16
C LEU A 29 26.35 20.86 -12.71
N ARG A 30 25.15 20.78 -13.29
CA ARG A 30 24.36 21.95 -13.72
C ARG A 30 23.49 22.55 -12.60
N GLU A 31 23.22 21.82 -11.51
CA GLU A 31 22.47 22.31 -10.34
C GLU A 31 22.97 21.62 -9.06
N PHE A 32 23.18 22.38 -7.98
CA PHE A 32 23.49 21.86 -6.65
C PHE A 32 22.40 22.24 -5.65
N GLU A 33 22.08 21.33 -4.75
CA GLU A 33 21.22 21.61 -3.61
C GLU A 33 21.80 21.01 -2.33
N THR A 34 21.78 21.80 -1.26
CA THR A 34 22.29 21.41 0.06
C THR A 34 21.13 21.03 0.97
N VAL A 35 21.16 19.82 1.51
CA VAL A 35 20.20 19.35 2.53
C VAL A 35 20.94 19.25 3.87
N SER A 36 20.42 19.92 4.89
CA SER A 36 20.92 19.84 6.27
C SER A 36 19.72 19.69 7.20
N ASN A 37 19.68 18.59 7.95
CA ASN A 37 18.63 18.30 8.91
C ASN A 37 19.22 17.73 10.21
N PRO A 38 18.46 17.74 11.34
CA PRO A 38 18.96 17.29 12.64
C PRO A 38 19.37 15.82 12.73
N SER A 39 18.95 14.99 11.77
CA SER A 39 19.25 13.55 11.75
C SER A 39 19.53 13.03 10.34
N MET A 40 20.13 11.84 10.25
CA MET A 40 20.42 11.18 8.99
C MET A 40 19.12 10.72 8.32
N ALA A 41 18.19 10.17 9.10
CA ALA A 41 16.86 9.79 8.61
C ALA A 41 16.14 10.99 7.95
N ALA A 42 16.13 12.15 8.62
CA ALA A 42 15.50 13.36 8.09
C ALA A 42 16.17 13.86 6.81
N SER A 43 17.51 13.84 6.79
CA SER A 43 18.30 14.24 5.63
C SER A 43 18.03 13.34 4.42
N LEU A 44 18.07 12.01 4.61
CA LEU A 44 17.85 11.05 3.54
C LEU A 44 16.40 11.01 3.06
N TYR A 45 15.43 11.20 3.96
CA TYR A 45 14.03 11.32 3.57
C TYR A 45 13.78 12.57 2.73
N THR A 46 14.37 13.71 3.11
CA THR A 46 14.33 14.95 2.32
C THR A 46 14.99 14.77 0.95
N ILE A 47 16.15 14.11 0.90
CA ILE A 47 16.82 13.78 -0.36
C ILE A 47 15.92 12.89 -1.23
N LYS A 48 15.27 11.88 -0.65
CA LYS A 48 14.32 11.02 -1.36
C LYS A 48 13.15 11.82 -1.94
N GLN A 49 12.57 12.75 -1.17
CA GLN A 49 11.50 13.62 -1.65
C GLN A 49 11.91 14.38 -2.91
N LYS A 50 13.11 14.97 -2.90
CA LYS A 50 13.67 15.70 -4.04
C LYS A 50 13.94 14.80 -5.25
N ILE A 51 14.44 13.59 -5.02
CA ILE A 51 14.63 12.57 -6.07
C ILE A 51 13.29 12.22 -6.71
N ASP A 52 12.25 12.02 -5.90
CA ASP A 52 10.91 11.66 -6.37
C ASP A 52 10.21 12.81 -7.11
N GLU A 53 10.36 14.05 -6.65
CA GLU A 53 9.87 15.26 -7.33
C GLU A 53 10.45 15.39 -8.74
N LYS A 54 11.73 15.03 -8.92
CA LYS A 54 12.41 14.99 -10.22
C LYS A 54 12.21 13.67 -10.98
N ASN A 55 11.42 12.74 -10.44
CA ASN A 55 11.17 11.39 -10.96
C ASN A 55 12.45 10.58 -11.24
N LEU A 56 13.52 10.81 -10.48
CA LEU A 56 14.80 10.14 -10.66
C LEU A 56 14.81 8.76 -10.01
N SER A 57 15.70 7.88 -10.48
CA SER A 57 15.82 6.52 -9.97
C SER A 57 17.25 5.98 -9.94
N SER A 58 18.21 6.60 -10.65
CA SER A 58 19.62 6.24 -10.54
C SER A 58 20.34 7.29 -9.70
N ILE A 59 21.01 6.82 -8.64
CA ILE A 59 21.67 7.65 -7.64
C ILE A 59 23.11 7.19 -7.47
N LYS A 60 24.04 8.10 -7.73
CA LYS A 60 25.45 7.97 -7.37
C LYS A 60 25.71 8.63 -6.01
N VAL A 61 26.24 7.86 -5.08
CA VAL A 61 26.53 8.27 -3.71
C VAL A 61 28.04 8.37 -3.53
N ILE A 62 28.54 9.60 -3.42
CA ILE A 62 29.95 9.88 -3.15
C ILE A 62 30.10 10.07 -1.64
N VAL A 63 30.83 9.16 -0.98
CA VAL A 63 30.95 9.13 0.48
C VAL A 63 32.26 8.45 0.90
N PRO A 64 32.91 8.86 2.01
CA PRO A 64 34.08 8.15 2.51
C PRO A 64 33.78 6.66 2.78
N MET A 65 34.70 5.77 2.42
CA MET A 65 34.52 4.31 2.56
C MET A 65 33.98 3.86 3.92
N HIS A 66 34.50 4.40 5.03
CA HIS A 66 34.08 4.01 6.39
C HIS A 66 32.61 4.39 6.73
N ARG A 67 31.95 5.24 5.93
CA ARG A 67 30.54 5.64 6.10
C ARG A 67 29.60 4.87 5.17
N LYS A 68 30.12 4.10 4.21
CA LYS A 68 29.35 3.42 3.18
C LYS A 68 28.35 2.42 3.76
N THR A 69 28.77 1.55 4.67
CA THR A 69 27.90 0.51 5.24
C THR A 69 26.75 1.12 6.05
N LEU A 70 27.04 2.13 6.86
CA LEU A 70 26.04 2.86 7.63
C LEU A 70 24.99 3.50 6.71
N LEU A 71 25.43 4.22 5.67
CA LEU A 71 24.53 4.87 4.73
C LEU A 71 23.68 3.87 3.95
N LYS A 72 24.26 2.72 3.57
CA LYS A 72 23.53 1.63 2.93
C LYS A 72 22.39 1.11 3.81
N ALA A 73 22.61 0.97 5.11
CA ALA A 73 21.57 0.51 6.04
C ALA A 73 20.36 1.46 6.16
N PHE A 74 20.58 2.77 6.06
CA PHE A 74 19.47 3.73 5.93
C PHE A 74 18.77 3.60 4.58
N ILE A 75 19.55 3.50 3.49
CA ILE A 75 19.02 3.38 2.13
C ILE A 75 18.13 2.14 1.99
N ASP A 76 18.57 0.99 2.51
CA ASP A 76 17.85 -0.28 2.47
C ASP A 76 16.48 -0.22 3.19
N GLN A 77 16.29 0.76 4.09
CA GLN A 77 15.01 0.99 4.76
C GLN A 77 14.15 2.09 4.11
N LEU A 78 14.77 3.17 3.63
CA LEU A 78 14.06 4.35 3.12
C LEU A 78 13.76 4.29 1.62
N PHE A 79 14.46 3.43 0.88
CA PHE A 79 14.29 3.26 -0.56
C PHE A 79 13.82 1.85 -0.91
N THR A 80 13.29 1.68 -2.11
CA THR A 80 12.86 0.39 -2.65
C THR A 80 13.71 0.01 -3.87
N ASN A 81 13.41 -1.13 -4.50
CA ASN A 81 14.15 -1.57 -5.67
C ASN A 81 13.85 -0.75 -6.93
N VAL A 82 12.94 0.24 -6.84
CA VAL A 82 12.76 1.25 -7.90
C VAL A 82 14.02 2.10 -8.08
N TYR A 83 14.83 2.25 -7.03
CA TYR A 83 16.04 3.06 -7.05
C TYR A 83 17.28 2.18 -7.21
N SER A 84 18.21 2.63 -8.05
CA SER A 84 19.53 2.04 -8.26
C SER A 84 20.59 2.92 -7.63
N PHE A 85 21.46 2.33 -6.81
CA PHE A 85 22.51 3.03 -6.08
C PHE A 85 23.90 2.58 -6.52
N GLU A 86 24.73 3.52 -6.96
CA GLU A 86 26.16 3.36 -7.19
C GLU A 86 26.93 4.10 -6.09
N PHE A 87 28.02 3.54 -5.57
CA PHE A 87 28.83 4.17 -4.53
C PHE A 87 30.24 4.45 -5.03
N GLU A 88 30.69 5.69 -4.85
CA GLU A 88 32.01 6.18 -5.20
C GLU A 88 32.72 6.71 -3.95
N ASP A 89 34.02 6.45 -3.83
CA ASP A 89 34.79 6.90 -2.65
C ASP A 89 35.07 8.39 -2.74
N LEU A 90 34.80 9.10 -1.64
CA LEU A 90 35.23 10.47 -1.52
C LEU A 90 36.70 10.49 -1.10
N GLN A 91 37.61 10.57 -2.07
CA GLN A 91 39.04 10.79 -1.79
C GLN A 91 39.27 12.22 -1.28
N VAL A 92 39.38 12.37 0.03
CA VAL A 92 39.79 13.63 0.65
C VAL A 92 41.32 13.60 0.81
N THR A 93 42.03 14.28 -0.09
CA THR A 93 43.45 14.60 0.13
C THR A 93 43.54 15.70 1.20
N LEU A 94 43.60 15.30 2.47
CA LEU A 94 44.00 16.20 3.55
C LEU A 94 45.42 16.70 3.27
N ARG A 95 45.64 18.03 3.30
CA ARG A 95 46.99 18.61 3.37
C ARG A 95 47.64 18.17 4.68
N GLY A 96 48.27 16.98 4.70
CA GLY A 96 48.89 16.43 5.91
C GLY A 96 49.00 14.91 5.95
N GLY A 97 49.49 14.27 4.88
CA GLY A 97 49.90 12.85 4.90
C GLY A 97 48.75 11.83 4.89
N PRO A 98 49.06 10.55 4.56
CA PRO A 98 48.05 9.52 4.44
C PRO A 98 47.54 9.10 5.82
N LEU A 99 46.24 9.34 6.10
CA LEU A 99 45.57 8.57 7.14
C LEU A 99 45.64 7.10 6.75
N LYS A 100 46.07 6.26 7.70
CA LYS A 100 46.11 4.80 7.57
C LYS A 100 44.83 4.33 6.87
N GLN A 101 44.98 3.67 5.71
CA GLN A 101 43.90 2.92 5.10
C GLN A 101 43.38 1.94 6.15
N SER A 102 42.25 2.26 6.77
CA SER A 102 41.55 1.34 7.64
C SER A 102 40.92 0.28 6.75
N THR A 103 41.67 -0.78 6.52
CA THR A 103 41.20 -2.03 5.94
C THR A 103 40.31 -2.72 6.96
N GLU A 104 39.13 -2.17 7.24
CA GLU A 104 38.09 -2.87 7.97
C GLU A 104 36.82 -2.82 7.14
N ILE A 105 36.45 -3.99 6.63
CA ILE A 105 35.10 -4.28 6.14
C ILE A 105 34.19 -4.12 7.35
N SER A 106 33.69 -2.91 7.59
CA SER A 106 32.84 -2.62 8.75
C SER A 106 31.46 -3.22 8.48
N MET A 107 31.24 -4.44 8.97
CA MET A 107 29.89 -4.96 9.14
C MET A 107 29.23 -4.14 10.25
N ILE A 108 28.07 -3.55 9.96
CA ILE A 108 27.23 -2.91 10.97
C ILE A 108 26.74 -3.96 11.97
N THR A 109 26.83 -3.63 13.25
CA THR A 109 26.34 -4.48 14.33
C THR A 109 24.81 -4.50 14.36
N ALA A 110 24.21 -5.52 14.97
CA ALA A 110 22.76 -5.59 15.16
C ALA A 110 22.23 -4.38 15.96
N GLN A 111 22.99 -3.91 16.94
CA GLN A 111 22.66 -2.73 17.74
C GLN A 111 22.63 -1.44 16.90
N GLU A 112 23.56 -1.28 15.96
CA GLU A 112 23.54 -0.13 15.04
C GLU A 112 22.34 -0.21 14.09
N VAL A 113 22.00 -1.40 13.58
CA VAL A 113 20.79 -1.59 12.74
C VAL A 113 19.53 -1.20 13.50
N GLU A 114 19.41 -1.62 14.76
CA GLU A 114 18.29 -1.25 15.64
C GLU A 114 18.25 0.27 15.89
N ALA A 115 19.39 0.90 16.15
CA ALA A 115 19.47 2.35 16.31
C ALA A 115 19.00 3.10 15.06
N ILE A 116 19.38 2.64 13.85
CA ILE A 116 18.92 3.20 12.57
C ILE A 116 17.41 3.04 12.40
N GLN A 117 16.87 1.84 12.70
CA GLN A 117 15.43 1.59 12.66
C GLN A 117 14.68 2.53 13.61
N ASN A 118 15.18 2.72 14.83
CA ASN A 118 14.60 3.61 15.83
C ASN A 118 14.66 5.09 15.41
N GLU A 119 15.78 5.54 14.81
CA GLU A 119 15.91 6.90 14.27
C GLU A 119 14.88 7.16 13.16
N ILE A 120 14.76 6.22 12.20
CA ILE A 120 13.79 6.30 11.10
C ILE A 120 12.36 6.34 11.65
N GLN A 121 12.00 5.42 12.53
CA GLN A 121 10.66 5.37 13.13
C GLN A 121 10.33 6.65 13.88
N THR A 122 11.27 7.15 14.70
CA THR A 122 11.09 8.40 15.46
C THR A 122 10.83 9.58 14.52
N TYR A 123 11.62 9.69 13.45
CA TYR A 123 11.42 10.74 12.45
C TYR A 123 10.08 10.60 11.72
N LEU A 124 9.71 9.42 11.22
CA LEU A 124 8.44 9.22 10.51
C LEU A 124 7.21 9.48 11.38
N ARG A 125 7.28 9.13 12.68
CA ARG A 125 6.22 9.45 13.66
C ARG A 125 6.06 10.95 13.88
N SER A 126 7.13 11.73 13.73
CA SER A 126 7.09 13.19 13.88
C SER A 126 6.47 13.92 12.68
N LEU A 127 6.33 13.25 11.53
CA LEU A 127 5.79 13.86 10.32
C LEU A 127 4.30 14.18 10.50
N PRO A 128 3.82 15.35 10.02
CA PRO A 128 2.40 15.68 10.06
C PRO A 128 1.58 14.75 9.16
N ALA A 129 0.30 14.60 9.47
CA ALA A 129 -0.65 13.99 8.55
C ALA A 129 -0.80 14.86 7.29
N LEU A 130 -0.83 14.22 6.12
CA LEU A 130 -1.08 14.88 4.84
C LEU A 130 -2.54 14.70 4.43
N LYS A 131 -3.05 15.64 3.63
CA LYS A 131 -4.42 15.63 3.07
C LYS A 131 -5.53 15.56 4.13
N GLY A 132 -5.31 16.13 5.31
CA GLY A 132 -6.29 16.19 6.41
C GLY A 132 -6.22 15.00 7.35
N GLU A 133 -7.28 14.80 8.13
CA GLU A 133 -7.36 13.75 9.14
C GLU A 133 -7.66 12.37 8.54
N LEU A 134 -7.25 11.32 9.25
CA LEU A 134 -7.60 9.94 8.91
C LEU A 134 -9.11 9.75 9.03
N THR A 135 -9.74 9.29 7.96
CA THR A 135 -11.17 8.92 7.95
C THR A 135 -11.34 7.41 7.75
N ILE A 136 -12.11 6.79 8.65
CA ILE A 136 -12.50 5.39 8.61
C ILE A 136 -14.00 5.32 8.38
N ILE A 137 -14.43 4.73 7.27
CA ILE A 137 -15.84 4.53 6.95
C ILE A 137 -16.29 3.25 7.64
N THR A 138 -17.33 3.34 8.47
CA THR A 138 -17.91 2.20 9.19
C THR A 138 -19.33 1.92 8.72
N SER A 139 -19.88 0.82 9.21
CA SER A 139 -21.22 0.35 8.92
C SER A 139 -21.96 0.15 10.24
N PRO A 140 -23.21 0.64 10.38
CA PRO A 140 -24.02 0.40 11.57
C PRO A 140 -24.58 -1.03 11.64
N LEU A 141 -24.44 -1.85 10.59
CA LEU A 141 -24.88 -3.26 10.63
C LEU A 141 -23.89 -4.14 11.40
N ILE A 142 -22.61 -3.77 11.44
CA ILE A 142 -21.61 -4.55 12.16
C ILE A 142 -21.69 -4.20 13.65
N SER A 143 -21.92 -5.23 14.47
CA SER A 143 -22.02 -5.12 15.93
C SER A 143 -20.76 -4.58 16.58
N ASP A 144 -20.91 -3.84 17.69
CA ASP A 144 -19.82 -3.24 18.48
C ASP A 144 -18.86 -4.25 19.11
N ILE A 145 -19.15 -5.56 19.05
CA ILE A 145 -18.18 -6.59 19.42
C ILE A 145 -17.01 -6.68 18.42
N PHE A 146 -17.16 -6.07 17.26
CA PHE A 146 -16.12 -5.97 16.24
C PHE A 146 -15.51 -4.55 16.22
N LEU A 147 -14.27 -4.48 15.74
CA LEU A 147 -13.65 -3.26 15.22
C LEU A 147 -13.56 -3.44 13.71
N HIS A 148 -14.13 -2.53 12.93
CA HIS A 148 -14.07 -2.62 11.47
C HIS A 148 -13.99 -1.26 10.82
N GLY A 149 -13.70 -1.28 9.53
CA GLY A 149 -13.90 -0.11 8.68
C GLY A 149 -13.16 -0.20 7.36
N PHE A 150 -13.37 0.83 6.56
CA PHE A 150 -12.71 1.04 5.28
C PHE A 150 -11.94 2.34 5.33
N THR A 151 -10.64 2.28 5.03
CA THR A 151 -9.81 3.48 5.05
C THR A 151 -10.01 4.34 3.81
N THR A 152 -9.90 5.64 4.00
CA THR A 152 -9.72 6.62 2.92
C THR A 152 -8.24 6.90 2.71
N ARG A 153 -7.90 7.76 1.74
CA ARG A 153 -6.51 8.11 1.41
C ARG A 153 -5.91 9.22 2.28
N THR A 154 -6.66 9.81 3.21
CA THR A 154 -6.25 10.98 4.02
C THR A 154 -5.62 10.57 5.36
N GLY A 155 -4.82 11.44 5.98
CA GLY A 155 -4.28 11.20 7.34
C GLY A 155 -2.89 10.56 7.41
N GLY A 156 -2.24 10.30 6.27
CA GLY A 156 -0.99 9.53 6.21
C GLY A 156 0.25 10.37 5.94
N ILE A 157 1.38 9.70 5.76
CA ILE A 157 2.69 10.34 5.54
C ILE A 157 3.29 10.10 4.15
N SER A 158 2.63 9.32 3.29
CA SER A 158 3.08 9.14 1.92
C SER A 158 2.93 10.45 1.15
N TYR A 159 4.01 10.97 0.57
CA TYR A 159 3.99 12.26 -0.13
C TYR A 159 3.90 12.13 -1.66
N ILE A 160 4.24 10.97 -2.22
CA ILE A 160 4.22 10.76 -3.67
C ILE A 160 2.78 10.95 -4.17
N PRO A 161 2.49 11.78 -5.19
CA PRO A 161 1.12 12.21 -5.50
C PRO A 161 0.10 11.08 -5.63
N THR A 162 0.47 9.98 -6.29
CA THR A 162 -0.40 8.82 -6.50
C THR A 162 -0.50 7.88 -5.30
N LEU A 163 0.44 7.97 -4.34
CA LEU A 163 0.46 7.22 -3.08
C LEU A 163 -0.01 8.08 -1.90
N SER A 164 -0.17 9.38 -2.09
CA SER A 164 -0.44 10.31 -1.01
C SER A 164 -1.92 10.26 -0.58
N SER A 165 -2.26 10.08 0.70
CA SER A 165 -1.38 10.14 1.88
C SER A 165 -1.31 8.87 2.71
N PHE A 166 -2.41 8.13 2.83
CA PHE A 166 -2.57 6.98 3.74
C PHE A 166 -2.43 5.66 2.99
N ASN A 167 -1.32 5.49 2.28
CA ASN A 167 -1.04 4.25 1.57
C ASN A 167 -0.69 3.13 2.56
N LEU A 168 -1.39 2.00 2.44
CA LEU A 168 -1.26 0.85 3.32
C LEU A 168 -0.61 -0.37 2.64
N PHE A 169 0.00 -0.18 1.46
CA PHE A 169 0.72 -1.25 0.76
C PHE A 169 2.06 -0.80 0.18
N SER A 170 3.09 -1.64 0.35
CA SER A 170 4.42 -1.46 -0.24
C SER A 170 4.85 -2.73 -0.96
N SER A 171 5.56 -2.57 -2.06
CA SER A 171 6.24 -3.66 -2.78
C SER A 171 7.56 -3.17 -3.35
N SER A 172 8.43 -4.09 -3.77
CA SER A 172 9.72 -3.75 -4.38
C SER A 172 9.58 -2.91 -5.66
N LYS A 173 8.41 -2.95 -6.32
CA LYS A 173 8.10 -2.23 -7.56
C LYS A 173 7.50 -0.83 -7.34
N ARG A 174 7.20 -0.45 -6.09
CA ARG A 174 6.61 0.85 -5.73
C ARG A 174 7.63 1.74 -5.02
N ARG A 175 7.46 3.05 -5.11
CA ARG A 175 8.38 4.05 -4.52
C ARG A 175 8.22 4.26 -3.01
N ASP A 176 7.07 3.90 -2.43
CA ASP A 176 6.87 3.95 -0.98
C ASP A 176 7.57 2.76 -0.29
N PRO A 177 8.50 3.02 0.65
CA PRO A 177 9.17 1.96 1.38
C PRO A 177 8.28 1.36 2.48
N LYS A 178 8.62 0.14 2.91
CA LYS A 178 7.88 -0.58 3.96
C LYS A 178 7.77 0.23 5.26
N VAL A 179 8.79 1.00 5.64
CA VAL A 179 8.79 1.79 6.89
C VAL A 179 7.75 2.92 6.88
N VAL A 180 7.47 3.52 5.72
CA VAL A 180 6.43 4.57 5.57
C VAL A 180 5.04 3.94 5.69
N VAL A 181 4.82 2.81 5.02
CA VAL A 181 3.55 2.06 5.09
C VAL A 181 3.29 1.51 6.49
N LYS A 182 4.33 1.03 7.19
CA LYS A 182 4.22 0.60 8.60
C LYS A 182 3.80 1.74 9.53
N GLU A 183 4.27 2.96 9.30
CA GLU A 183 3.83 4.12 10.09
C GLU A 183 2.36 4.47 9.80
N ASN A 184 1.91 4.41 8.55
CA ASN A 184 0.48 4.56 8.22
C ASN A 184 -0.36 3.48 8.91
N LEU A 185 0.09 2.22 8.91
CA LEU A 185 -0.59 1.12 9.61
C LEU A 185 -0.64 1.34 11.13
N ARG A 186 0.45 1.86 11.73
CA ARG A 186 0.49 2.24 13.15
C ARG A 186 -0.54 3.33 13.47
N ARG A 187 -0.67 4.35 12.62
CA ARG A 187 -1.71 5.40 12.74
C ARG A 187 -3.10 4.80 12.67
N LEU A 188 -3.31 3.83 11.76
CA LEU A 188 -4.59 3.13 11.65
C LEU A 188 -4.91 2.34 12.92
N GLY A 189 -3.97 1.53 13.41
CA GLY A 189 -4.16 0.74 14.64
C GLY A 189 -4.50 1.61 15.84
N ASN A 190 -3.82 2.76 15.98
CA ASN A 190 -4.14 3.74 17.02
C ASN A 190 -5.55 4.33 16.89
N ALA A 191 -5.97 4.69 15.68
CA ALA A 191 -7.28 5.31 15.44
C ALA A 191 -8.44 4.31 15.53
N ALA A 192 -8.23 3.07 15.06
CA ALA A 192 -9.23 2.01 15.04
C ALA A 192 -9.25 1.17 16.33
N GLY A 193 -8.22 1.28 17.17
CA GLY A 193 -8.13 0.58 18.45
C GLY A 193 -7.68 -0.88 18.38
N PHE A 194 -6.97 -1.28 17.31
CA PHE A 194 -6.47 -2.66 17.17
C PHE A 194 -4.95 -2.76 17.32
N ASN A 195 -4.47 -3.96 17.68
CA ASN A 195 -3.04 -4.26 17.80
C ASN A 195 -2.42 -4.55 16.44
N VAL A 196 -1.51 -3.68 15.99
CA VAL A 196 -0.79 -3.84 14.71
C VAL A 196 0.12 -5.06 14.64
N GLU A 197 0.56 -5.60 15.78
CA GLU A 197 1.38 -6.83 15.82
C GLU A 197 0.54 -8.10 15.55
N LYS A 198 -0.79 -8.00 15.67
CA LYS A 198 -1.75 -9.06 15.33
C LYS A 198 -2.55 -8.71 14.07
N PHE A 199 -1.92 -7.98 13.14
CA PHE A 199 -2.53 -7.57 11.87
C PHE A 199 -2.09 -8.50 10.73
N TYR A 200 -3.07 -9.02 10.00
CA TYR A 200 -2.88 -9.89 8.84
C TYR A 200 -3.61 -9.32 7.64
N GLN A 201 -2.96 -9.31 6.49
CA GLN A 201 -3.52 -8.83 5.24
C GLN A 201 -3.47 -9.92 4.20
N ILE A 202 -4.43 -9.89 3.27
CA ILE A 202 -4.46 -10.81 2.13
C ILE A 202 -3.18 -10.76 1.28
N LYS A 203 -2.88 -11.89 0.64
CA LYS A 203 -1.82 -12.04 -0.36
C LYS A 203 -2.46 -12.23 -1.74
N THR A 204 -3.14 -11.18 -2.19
CA THR A 204 -4.02 -11.18 -3.37
C THR A 204 -3.35 -11.69 -4.64
N ASP A 205 -4.01 -12.62 -5.34
CA ASP A 205 -3.70 -12.99 -6.73
C ASP A 205 -4.91 -12.84 -7.68
N HIS A 206 -6.02 -12.28 -7.18
CA HIS A 206 -7.29 -12.07 -7.87
C HIS A 206 -8.04 -13.38 -8.20
N ALA A 207 -7.81 -14.42 -7.40
CA ALA A 207 -8.54 -15.69 -7.46
C ALA A 207 -9.68 -15.73 -6.42
N SER A 208 -9.94 -16.91 -5.85
CA SER A 208 -11.04 -17.18 -4.92
C SER A 208 -10.63 -17.96 -3.67
N ASP A 209 -9.33 -18.12 -3.41
CA ASP A 209 -8.84 -18.86 -2.26
C ASP A 209 -8.98 -18.07 -0.96
N VAL A 210 -9.34 -18.77 0.11
CA VAL A 210 -9.58 -18.21 1.45
C VAL A 210 -8.67 -18.89 2.45
N TRP A 211 -7.83 -18.10 3.13
CA TRP A 211 -7.01 -18.60 4.22
C TRP A 211 -7.79 -18.59 5.55
N ILE A 212 -7.82 -19.74 6.21
CA ILE A 212 -8.44 -19.92 7.52
C ILE A 212 -7.34 -19.71 8.58
N MET A 213 -7.51 -18.69 9.42
CA MET A 213 -6.54 -18.36 10.47
C MET A 213 -6.29 -19.56 11.39
N GLY A 214 -5.01 -19.83 11.66
CA GLY A 214 -4.55 -21.01 12.42
C GLY A 214 -4.17 -22.21 11.55
N ARG A 215 -4.51 -22.22 10.26
CA ARG A 215 -3.95 -23.18 9.29
C ARG A 215 -2.64 -22.67 8.70
N LYS A 216 -1.88 -23.57 8.08
CA LYS A 216 -0.67 -23.20 7.31
C LYS A 216 -1.04 -22.13 6.27
N GLU A 217 -0.38 -20.98 6.35
CA GLU A 217 -0.63 -19.86 5.47
C GLU A 217 -0.19 -20.18 4.02
N PRO A 218 -1.05 -19.97 3.01
CA PRO A 218 -0.68 -20.11 1.60
C PRO A 218 0.25 -18.98 1.11
N GLU A 219 0.80 -19.16 -0.10
CA GLU A 219 1.56 -18.11 -0.78
C GLU A 219 0.67 -16.95 -1.25
N SER A 220 -0.53 -17.27 -1.74
CA SER A 220 -1.55 -16.30 -2.18
C SER A 220 -2.94 -16.72 -1.74
N TYR A 221 -3.79 -15.72 -1.50
CA TYR A 221 -5.21 -15.87 -1.16
C TYR A 221 -5.88 -14.49 -1.20
N ASP A 222 -7.17 -14.50 -1.52
CA ASP A 222 -7.98 -13.29 -1.69
C ASP A 222 -8.97 -13.09 -0.53
N GLY A 223 -9.12 -14.08 0.36
CA GLY A 223 -9.90 -13.95 1.60
C GLY A 223 -9.18 -14.48 2.84
N ILE A 224 -9.56 -13.97 4.01
CA ILE A 224 -9.14 -14.49 5.33
C ILE A 224 -10.37 -14.63 6.21
N THR A 225 -10.43 -15.68 7.02
CA THR A 225 -11.45 -15.82 8.08
C THR A 225 -10.81 -16.15 9.43
N THR A 226 -11.44 -15.70 10.52
CA THR A 226 -10.98 -15.98 11.89
C THR A 226 -12.11 -15.86 12.93
N ASP A 227 -12.00 -16.62 14.02
CA ASP A 227 -12.74 -16.46 15.29
C ASP A 227 -11.85 -15.98 16.45
N GLN A 228 -10.58 -15.65 16.16
CA GLN A 228 -9.61 -15.27 17.18
C GLN A 228 -9.77 -13.80 17.59
N ARG A 229 -9.96 -13.59 18.89
CA ARG A 229 -10.05 -12.26 19.51
C ARG A 229 -8.73 -11.49 19.41
N GLY A 230 -8.83 -10.19 19.16
CA GLY A 230 -7.69 -9.27 19.05
C GLY A 230 -6.85 -9.44 17.78
N VAL A 231 -7.20 -10.37 16.89
CA VAL A 231 -6.59 -10.51 15.56
C VAL A 231 -7.33 -9.62 14.58
N THR A 232 -6.59 -8.82 13.81
CA THR A 232 -7.16 -7.95 12.76
C THR A 232 -6.81 -8.52 11.39
N ILE A 233 -7.82 -8.73 10.56
CA ILE A 233 -7.67 -9.19 9.18
C ILE A 233 -8.07 -8.07 8.23
N ALA A 234 -7.39 -7.96 7.08
CA ALA A 234 -7.62 -6.89 6.12
C ALA A 234 -7.55 -7.32 4.65
N ALA A 235 -8.48 -6.78 3.85
CA ALA A 235 -8.47 -6.86 2.40
C ALA A 235 -7.95 -5.55 1.79
N LEU A 236 -7.03 -5.67 0.84
CA LEU A 236 -6.47 -4.54 0.09
C LEU A 236 -7.40 -4.12 -1.05
N ALA A 237 -7.53 -2.82 -1.29
CA ALA A 237 -8.33 -2.30 -2.39
C ALA A 237 -7.79 -0.98 -2.97
N ALA A 238 -7.90 -0.88 -4.28
CA ALA A 238 -7.93 0.37 -5.03
C ALA A 238 -8.67 0.08 -6.33
N ASP A 239 -10.00 0.26 -6.30
CA ASP A 239 -11.00 -0.15 -7.30
C ASP A 239 -11.64 -1.52 -7.11
N CYS A 240 -10.89 -2.57 -6.80
CA CYS A 240 -11.51 -3.84 -6.37
C CYS A 240 -12.32 -3.63 -5.07
N ILE A 241 -13.31 -4.47 -4.82
CA ILE A 241 -14.18 -4.34 -3.64
C ILE A 241 -13.49 -4.98 -2.43
N PRO A 242 -13.16 -4.23 -1.37
CA PRO A 242 -12.88 -4.82 -0.07
C PRO A 242 -14.21 -5.21 0.59
N ILE A 243 -14.38 -6.46 0.95
CA ILE A 243 -15.59 -6.98 1.60
C ILE A 243 -15.25 -7.37 3.03
N VAL A 244 -16.09 -6.98 3.98
CA VAL A 244 -16.01 -7.38 5.39
C VAL A 244 -17.20 -8.26 5.71
N PHE A 245 -16.95 -9.36 6.41
CA PHE A 245 -17.95 -10.34 6.87
C PHE A 245 -17.91 -10.45 8.39
N ALA A 246 -19.07 -10.50 9.03
CA ALA A 246 -19.17 -10.69 10.47
C ALA A 246 -20.35 -11.59 10.82
N ASP A 247 -20.14 -12.55 11.71
CA ASP A 247 -21.19 -13.30 12.38
C ASP A 247 -21.14 -12.94 13.88
N PRO A 248 -22.10 -12.14 14.39
CA PRO A 248 -22.11 -11.73 15.78
C PRO A 248 -22.50 -12.85 16.76
N ILE A 249 -23.16 -13.91 16.27
CA ILE A 249 -23.62 -15.04 17.08
C ILE A 249 -22.46 -16.01 17.34
N ARG A 250 -21.76 -16.41 16.28
CA ARG A 250 -20.56 -17.26 16.35
C ARG A 250 -19.30 -16.51 16.73
N LYS A 251 -19.32 -15.18 16.66
CA LYS A 251 -18.16 -14.30 16.92
C LYS A 251 -17.00 -14.65 15.99
N ALA A 252 -17.31 -14.80 14.71
CA ALA A 252 -16.33 -15.01 13.65
C ALA A 252 -16.42 -13.86 12.64
N CYS A 253 -15.33 -13.59 11.95
CA CYS A 253 -15.27 -12.58 10.91
C CYS A 253 -14.43 -13.04 9.72
N GLY A 254 -14.58 -12.31 8.62
CA GLY A 254 -13.83 -12.52 7.40
C GLY A 254 -13.59 -11.23 6.64
N VAL A 255 -12.61 -11.26 5.74
CA VAL A 255 -12.41 -10.24 4.72
C VAL A 255 -12.19 -10.89 3.37
N ALA A 256 -12.56 -10.21 2.30
CA ALA A 256 -12.25 -10.63 0.94
C ALA A 256 -11.88 -9.46 0.04
N HIS A 257 -10.97 -9.69 -0.89
CA HIS A 257 -10.74 -8.84 -2.05
C HIS A 257 -11.53 -9.40 -3.22
N SER A 258 -12.46 -8.61 -3.75
CA SER A 258 -13.25 -8.97 -4.92
C SER A 258 -12.95 -8.01 -6.07
N GLY A 259 -11.92 -8.34 -6.85
CA GLY A 259 -11.77 -7.81 -8.21
C GLY A 259 -12.69 -8.54 -9.18
N TRP A 260 -12.78 -8.08 -10.43
CA TRP A 260 -13.72 -8.64 -11.40
C TRP A 260 -13.58 -10.17 -11.61
N ARG A 261 -12.35 -10.70 -11.59
CA ARG A 261 -12.09 -12.15 -11.66
C ARG A 261 -12.60 -12.85 -10.41
N GLY A 262 -12.18 -12.40 -9.24
CA GLY A 262 -12.61 -12.95 -7.95
C GLY A 262 -14.14 -12.92 -7.78
N THR A 263 -14.81 -11.86 -8.25
CA THR A 263 -16.28 -11.80 -8.27
C THR A 263 -16.88 -12.96 -9.05
N LEU A 264 -16.44 -13.18 -10.30
CA LEU A 264 -16.95 -14.28 -11.13
C LEU A 264 -16.55 -15.67 -10.61
N LEU A 265 -15.39 -15.77 -9.95
CA LEU A 265 -14.93 -17.00 -9.28
C LEU A 265 -15.63 -17.24 -7.93
N GLY A 266 -16.41 -16.28 -7.43
CA GLY A 266 -17.22 -16.44 -6.23
C GLY A 266 -16.47 -16.27 -4.90
N ILE A 267 -15.39 -15.48 -4.84
CA ILE A 267 -14.62 -15.25 -3.60
C ILE A 267 -15.48 -14.85 -2.40
N ALA A 268 -16.54 -14.05 -2.64
CA ALA A 268 -17.43 -13.61 -1.57
C ALA A 268 -18.16 -14.80 -0.91
N MET A 269 -18.72 -15.70 -1.72
CA MET A 269 -19.36 -16.91 -1.21
C MET A 269 -18.34 -17.96 -0.73
N ALA A 270 -17.14 -18.02 -1.30
CA ALA A 270 -16.06 -18.86 -0.77
C ALA A 270 -15.71 -18.45 0.67
N THR A 271 -15.68 -17.15 0.96
CA THR A 271 -15.43 -16.62 2.31
C THR A 271 -16.56 -16.96 3.27
N VAL A 272 -17.82 -16.78 2.84
CA VAL A 272 -19.01 -17.20 3.60
C VAL A 272 -18.96 -18.71 3.92
N ASN A 273 -18.69 -19.54 2.92
CA ASN A 273 -18.63 -21.00 3.08
C ASN A 273 -17.50 -21.43 4.03
N ALA A 274 -16.37 -20.74 4.01
CA ALA A 274 -15.30 -20.96 4.98
C ALA A 274 -15.77 -20.63 6.41
N MET A 275 -16.47 -19.51 6.61
CA MET A 275 -17.02 -19.15 7.93
C MET A 275 -18.04 -20.17 8.44
N ILE A 276 -18.91 -20.68 7.58
CA ILE A 276 -19.88 -21.74 7.91
C ILE A 276 -19.16 -23.03 8.29
N THR A 277 -18.24 -23.48 7.46
CA THR A 277 -17.55 -24.77 7.62
C THR A 277 -16.67 -24.80 8.85
N GLU A 278 -15.93 -23.70 9.11
CA GLU A 278 -14.91 -23.66 10.16
C GLU A 278 -15.45 -23.22 11.52
N TYR A 279 -16.45 -22.34 11.55
CA TYR A 279 -16.93 -21.72 12.79
C TYR A 279 -18.42 -22.00 13.06
N GLY A 280 -19.10 -22.75 12.18
CA GLY A 280 -20.52 -23.07 12.32
C GLY A 280 -21.44 -21.86 12.16
N CYS A 281 -21.00 -20.84 11.40
CA CYS A 281 -21.81 -19.66 11.08
C CYS A 281 -23.07 -20.04 10.31
N SER A 282 -24.11 -19.22 10.41
CA SER A 282 -25.37 -19.39 9.67
C SER A 282 -25.55 -18.26 8.66
N LEU A 283 -26.11 -18.55 7.49
CA LEU A 283 -26.35 -17.55 6.43
C LEU A 283 -27.21 -16.37 6.91
N GLU A 284 -28.15 -16.63 7.82
CA GLU A 284 -29.06 -15.64 8.42
C GLU A 284 -28.37 -14.70 9.42
N ASP A 285 -27.25 -15.11 10.00
CA ASP A 285 -26.49 -14.36 11.00
C ASP A 285 -25.30 -13.61 10.38
N ILE A 286 -24.83 -14.02 9.19
CA ILE A 286 -23.71 -13.39 8.51
C ILE A 286 -24.13 -12.04 7.93
N ILE A 287 -23.40 -11.00 8.33
CA ILE A 287 -23.49 -9.63 7.86
C ILE A 287 -22.34 -9.38 6.88
N VAL A 288 -22.65 -8.76 5.74
CA VAL A 288 -21.69 -8.50 4.66
C VAL A 288 -21.71 -7.03 4.30
N VAL A 289 -20.54 -6.39 4.33
CA VAL A 289 -20.41 -4.97 3.98
C VAL A 289 -19.41 -4.82 2.83
N LEU A 290 -19.86 -4.20 1.74
CA LEU A 290 -19.05 -3.91 0.56
C LEU A 290 -18.48 -2.49 0.68
N GLY A 291 -17.17 -2.38 0.90
CA GLY A 291 -16.47 -1.10 0.99
C GLY A 291 -16.35 -0.37 -0.35
N PRO A 292 -15.82 0.86 -0.35
CA PRO A 292 -15.66 1.67 -1.56
C PRO A 292 -14.86 0.96 -2.65
N SER A 293 -15.36 1.01 -3.88
CA SER A 293 -14.79 0.34 -5.05
C SER A 293 -15.01 1.19 -6.30
N VAL A 294 -14.50 0.76 -7.45
CA VAL A 294 -14.84 1.42 -8.71
C VAL A 294 -16.31 1.15 -9.04
N GLY A 295 -17.00 2.18 -9.52
CA GLY A 295 -18.40 2.09 -9.94
C GLY A 295 -18.55 1.84 -11.45
N PRO A 296 -19.77 1.50 -11.90
CA PRO A 296 -20.09 1.30 -13.31
C PRO A 296 -20.02 2.58 -14.17
N CYS A 297 -19.74 3.73 -13.55
CA CYS A 297 -19.43 4.98 -14.25
C CYS A 297 -18.00 5.00 -14.82
N CYS A 298 -17.06 4.25 -14.24
CA CYS A 298 -15.64 4.28 -14.61
C CYS A 298 -15.09 2.91 -15.00
N PHE A 299 -15.69 1.81 -14.51
CA PHE A 299 -15.14 0.48 -14.73
C PHE A 299 -15.60 -0.11 -16.05
N THR A 300 -14.63 -0.41 -16.93
CA THR A 300 -14.87 -1.09 -18.20
C THR A 300 -14.02 -2.35 -18.29
N LEU A 301 -14.53 -3.37 -18.98
CA LEU A 301 -13.79 -4.58 -19.30
C LEU A 301 -13.82 -4.84 -20.81
N PRO A 302 -12.88 -5.59 -21.38
CA PRO A 302 -13.03 -6.12 -22.74
C PRO A 302 -14.32 -6.94 -22.84
N GLY A 303 -15.02 -6.87 -23.98
CA GLY A 303 -16.32 -7.52 -24.18
C GLY A 303 -16.39 -8.99 -23.74
N GLU A 304 -15.37 -9.79 -24.06
CA GLU A 304 -15.29 -11.21 -23.63
C GLU A 304 -15.32 -11.38 -22.10
N SER A 305 -14.67 -10.49 -21.35
CA SER A 305 -14.67 -10.52 -19.88
C SER A 305 -15.99 -10.01 -19.30
N ALA A 306 -16.70 -9.12 -20.01
CA ALA A 306 -18.01 -8.62 -19.59
C ALA A 306 -19.13 -9.65 -19.75
N LYS A 307 -18.99 -10.64 -20.65
CA LYS A 307 -19.98 -11.72 -20.87
C LYS A 307 -20.34 -12.47 -19.59
N GLY A 308 -19.36 -12.75 -18.73
CA GLY A 308 -19.61 -13.43 -17.45
C GLY A 308 -20.58 -12.65 -16.55
N PHE A 309 -20.46 -11.32 -16.52
CA PHE A 309 -21.35 -10.44 -15.77
C PHE A 309 -22.73 -10.33 -16.41
N HIS A 310 -22.80 -10.23 -17.74
CA HIS A 310 -24.09 -10.17 -18.44
C HIS A 310 -24.89 -11.47 -18.29
N ASN A 311 -24.22 -12.63 -18.33
CA ASN A 311 -24.86 -13.93 -18.11
C ASN A 311 -25.32 -14.11 -16.66
N LEU A 312 -24.62 -13.51 -15.69
CA LEU A 312 -25.06 -13.48 -14.30
C LEU A 312 -26.37 -12.68 -14.17
N ASP A 313 -26.36 -11.46 -14.71
CA ASP A 313 -27.51 -10.56 -14.78
C ASP A 313 -27.26 -9.46 -15.84
N PRO A 314 -28.14 -9.29 -16.83
CA PRO A 314 -27.97 -8.28 -17.88
C PRO A 314 -27.79 -6.85 -17.36
N GLU A 315 -28.36 -6.50 -16.21
CA GLU A 315 -28.26 -5.18 -15.61
C GLU A 315 -26.89 -4.90 -14.98
N CYS A 316 -26.01 -5.91 -14.87
CA CYS A 316 -24.62 -5.71 -14.45
C CYS A 316 -23.75 -5.10 -15.55
N VAL A 317 -24.22 -5.03 -16.80
CA VAL A 317 -23.42 -4.55 -17.93
C VAL A 317 -24.17 -3.51 -18.75
N ARG A 318 -23.55 -2.34 -18.96
CA ARG A 318 -24.06 -1.31 -19.87
C ARG A 318 -23.23 -1.25 -21.13
N LEU A 319 -23.90 -0.99 -22.26
CA LEU A 319 -23.27 -0.96 -23.59
C LEU A 319 -22.60 -2.31 -23.92
N PHE A 320 -23.33 -3.41 -23.76
CA PHE A 320 -22.81 -4.77 -23.88
C PHE A 320 -22.09 -5.05 -25.22
N ASP A 321 -22.59 -4.48 -26.31
CA ASP A 321 -22.01 -4.65 -27.66
C ASP A 321 -20.79 -3.73 -27.93
N SER A 322 -20.40 -2.89 -26.97
CA SER A 322 -19.18 -2.08 -27.05
C SER A 322 -17.92 -2.95 -26.95
N PRO A 323 -16.79 -2.57 -27.58
CA PRO A 323 -15.50 -3.20 -27.31
C PRO A 323 -15.12 -3.19 -25.82
N ASN A 324 -15.54 -2.15 -25.10
CA ASN A 324 -15.31 -1.98 -23.67
C ASN A 324 -16.62 -1.64 -22.95
N PRO A 325 -17.46 -2.62 -22.60
CA PRO A 325 -18.68 -2.39 -21.84
C PRO A 325 -18.38 -1.91 -20.42
N TYR A 326 -19.31 -1.14 -19.85
CA TYR A 326 -19.24 -0.75 -18.44
C TYR A 326 -19.80 -1.87 -17.57
N VAL A 327 -19.08 -2.22 -16.50
CA VAL A 327 -19.42 -3.37 -15.65
C VAL A 327 -19.64 -2.92 -14.20
N ASP A 328 -20.74 -3.39 -13.61
CA ASP A 328 -21.06 -3.20 -12.20
C ASP A 328 -20.67 -4.44 -11.39
N ILE A 329 -19.42 -4.45 -10.91
CA ILE A 329 -18.91 -5.54 -10.06
C ILE A 329 -19.59 -5.58 -8.68
N ARG A 330 -20.12 -4.45 -8.19
CA ARG A 330 -20.81 -4.38 -6.89
C ARG A 330 -22.15 -5.07 -6.98
N LYS A 331 -22.94 -4.73 -8.01
CA LYS A 331 -24.23 -5.36 -8.28
C LYS A 331 -24.09 -6.86 -8.49
N ALA A 332 -23.10 -7.28 -9.28
CA ALA A 332 -22.79 -8.69 -9.47
C ALA A 332 -22.47 -9.42 -8.16
N THR A 333 -21.67 -8.79 -7.30
CA THR A 333 -21.32 -9.35 -5.98
C THR A 333 -22.55 -9.48 -5.07
N ARG A 334 -23.42 -8.46 -5.04
CA ARG A 334 -24.69 -8.51 -4.30
C ARG A 334 -25.58 -9.66 -4.77
N ILE A 335 -25.76 -9.81 -6.08
CA ILE A 335 -26.58 -10.88 -6.67
C ILE A 335 -26.03 -12.26 -6.28
N LEU A 336 -24.70 -12.44 -6.32
CA LEU A 336 -24.07 -13.70 -5.94
C LEU A 336 -24.25 -14.03 -4.46
N LEU A 337 -24.16 -13.03 -3.58
CA LEU A 337 -24.41 -13.19 -2.14
C LEU A 337 -25.86 -13.57 -1.85
N GLU A 338 -26.83 -12.88 -2.47
CA GLU A 338 -28.26 -13.16 -2.31
C GLU A 338 -28.62 -14.54 -2.85
N ARG A 339 -28.11 -14.92 -4.04
CA ARG A 339 -28.28 -16.27 -4.60
C ARG A 339 -27.61 -17.35 -3.75
N GLY A 340 -26.55 -16.99 -3.04
CA GLY A 340 -25.86 -17.84 -2.06
C GLY A 340 -26.58 -17.96 -0.72
N GLY A 341 -27.68 -17.23 -0.52
CA GLY A 341 -28.57 -17.32 0.65
C GLY A 341 -28.29 -16.30 1.74
N ILE A 342 -27.35 -15.36 1.56
CA ILE A 342 -27.22 -14.23 2.48
C ILE A 342 -28.47 -13.35 2.35
N LEU A 343 -29.06 -12.99 3.49
CA LEU A 343 -30.29 -12.20 3.52
C LEU A 343 -30.05 -10.79 2.94
N PRO A 344 -30.92 -10.25 2.08
CA PRO A 344 -30.73 -8.93 1.47
C PRO A 344 -30.52 -7.80 2.49
N GLN A 345 -31.16 -7.88 3.67
CA GLN A 345 -31.01 -6.90 4.76
C GLN A 345 -29.66 -7.00 5.49
N ASN A 346 -28.94 -8.11 5.34
CA ASN A 346 -27.60 -8.31 5.90
C ASN A 346 -26.49 -7.85 4.95
N ILE A 347 -26.84 -7.42 3.73
CA ILE A 347 -25.87 -6.94 2.73
C ILE A 347 -25.95 -5.43 2.64
N GLN A 348 -24.90 -4.74 3.12
CA GLN A 348 -24.74 -3.31 2.95
C GLN A 348 -23.73 -2.98 1.86
N ASP A 349 -24.25 -2.49 0.74
CA ASP A 349 -23.49 -1.98 -0.41
C ASP A 349 -23.91 -0.56 -0.81
N LEU A 350 -24.95 -0.02 -0.17
CA LEU A 350 -25.50 1.33 -0.38
C LEU A 350 -25.47 2.12 0.94
N ASN A 351 -24.61 3.13 1.00
CA ASN A 351 -24.52 4.17 2.04
C ASN A 351 -23.74 5.35 1.43
N GLN A 352 -23.98 6.59 1.90
CA GLN A 352 -23.41 7.84 1.41
C GLN A 352 -21.89 7.80 1.15
N ASP A 353 -21.13 7.04 1.94
CA ASP A 353 -19.67 6.88 1.75
C ASP A 353 -19.23 5.50 1.23
N LEU A 354 -20.04 4.44 1.38
CA LEU A 354 -19.66 3.07 0.97
C LEU A 354 -19.83 2.81 -0.53
N ASN A 355 -20.79 3.48 -1.18
CA ASN A 355 -21.07 3.28 -2.61
C ASN A 355 -20.35 4.29 -3.53
N LEU A 356 -19.44 5.09 -2.97
CA LEU A 356 -18.67 6.06 -3.73
C LEU A 356 -17.70 5.34 -4.69
N CYS A 357 -17.72 5.75 -5.96
CA CYS A 357 -16.76 5.31 -6.94
C CYS A 357 -15.36 5.83 -6.57
N THR A 358 -14.42 4.93 -6.31
CA THR A 358 -13.02 5.25 -5.96
C THR A 358 -12.30 6.07 -7.03
N SER A 359 -12.63 5.84 -8.31
CA SER A 359 -12.09 6.59 -9.44
C SER A 359 -12.62 8.03 -9.48
N CYS A 360 -13.93 8.24 -9.26
CA CYS A 360 -14.56 9.56 -9.29
C CYS A 360 -14.21 10.47 -8.10
N HIS A 361 -13.72 9.90 -6.99
CA HIS A 361 -13.47 10.65 -5.75
C HIS A 361 -11.97 10.64 -5.39
N PRO A 362 -11.12 11.35 -6.17
CA PRO A 362 -9.68 11.36 -5.98
C PRO A 362 -9.23 11.93 -4.64
N ASP A 363 -10.03 12.77 -3.99
CA ASP A 363 -9.71 13.32 -2.68
C ASP A 363 -9.91 12.30 -1.55
N LYS A 364 -10.80 11.31 -1.75
CA LYS A 364 -11.13 10.29 -0.75
C LYS A 364 -10.41 8.95 -0.95
N PHE A 365 -10.17 8.53 -2.19
CA PHE A 365 -9.71 7.16 -2.46
C PHE A 365 -8.56 7.07 -3.47
N PHE A 366 -7.74 6.02 -3.34
CA PHE A 366 -6.85 5.60 -4.41
C PHE A 366 -7.63 4.80 -5.46
N SER A 367 -7.17 4.85 -6.71
CA SER A 367 -7.79 4.15 -7.84
C SER A 367 -6.72 3.77 -8.86
N HIS A 368 -6.62 2.49 -9.18
CA HIS A 368 -5.79 1.97 -10.26
C HIS A 368 -6.32 2.41 -11.65
N VAL A 369 -7.64 2.40 -11.86
CA VAL A 369 -8.32 2.85 -13.08
C VAL A 369 -7.97 4.30 -13.39
N ARG A 370 -7.89 5.16 -12.36
CA ARG A 370 -7.51 6.58 -12.53
C ARG A 370 -5.99 6.78 -12.58
N ASP A 371 -5.25 6.18 -11.64
CA ASP A 371 -3.85 6.54 -11.38
C ASP A 371 -2.84 5.59 -12.07
N GLY A 372 -3.31 4.52 -12.73
CA GLY A 372 -2.49 3.55 -13.44
C GLY A 372 -1.68 2.65 -12.51
N LEU A 373 -0.48 2.24 -12.94
CA LEU A 373 0.34 1.23 -12.25
C LEU A 373 0.92 1.68 -10.91
N ASN A 374 1.06 2.99 -10.71
CA ASN A 374 1.62 3.57 -9.50
C ASN A 374 0.48 4.19 -8.69
N PHE A 375 -0.17 3.41 -7.84
CA PHE A 375 -1.31 3.84 -7.03
C PHE A 375 -1.11 3.45 -5.56
N GLY A 376 -1.62 4.27 -4.63
CA GLY A 376 -1.73 3.91 -3.22
C GLY A 376 -2.81 2.86 -2.99
N THR A 377 -2.86 2.27 -1.81
CA THR A 377 -3.84 1.21 -1.52
C THR A 377 -4.51 1.49 -0.18
N GLN A 378 -5.85 1.51 -0.21
CA GLN A 378 -6.70 1.50 0.98
C GLN A 378 -7.01 0.06 1.41
N ILE A 379 -7.59 -0.11 2.60
CA ILE A 379 -7.99 -1.42 3.11
C ILE A 379 -9.41 -1.41 3.67
N GLY A 380 -10.08 -2.57 3.61
CA GLY A 380 -11.16 -2.91 4.52
C GLY A 380 -10.64 -3.87 5.59
N PHE A 381 -10.91 -3.60 6.86
CA PHE A 381 -10.43 -4.41 7.97
C PHE A 381 -11.56 -4.79 8.94
N ILE A 382 -11.37 -5.89 9.66
CA ILE A 382 -12.22 -6.30 10.78
C ILE A 382 -11.40 -7.07 11.82
N SER A 383 -11.81 -6.93 13.09
CA SER A 383 -11.28 -7.66 14.23
C SER A 383 -12.41 -7.91 15.23
N ILE A 384 -12.33 -9.02 15.97
CA ILE A 384 -13.17 -9.26 17.15
C ILE A 384 -12.47 -8.60 18.34
N ARG A 385 -13.16 -7.73 19.09
CA ARG A 385 -12.59 -7.10 20.30
C ARG A 385 -12.10 -8.15 21.29
N GLU A 386 -11.00 -7.85 21.99
CA GLU A 386 -10.46 -8.72 23.05
C GLU A 386 -11.51 -9.03 24.14
#